data_AF-A0A1M6XJT2-F1
#
_entry.id   AF-A0A1M6XJT2-F1
#
_cell.length_a   1.000
_cell.length_b   1.000
_cell.length_c   1.000
_cell.angle_alpha   90.00
_cell.angle_beta   90.00
_cell.angle_gamma   90.00
#
_symmetry.space_group_name_H-M   'P 1'
#
loop_
_entity.id
_entity.type
_entity.pdbx_description
1 polymer ?
#
loop_
_entity_poly.entity_id
_entity_poly.type
_entity_poly.pdbx_seq_one_letter_code
_entity_poly.pdbx_strand_id
1 'polypeptide(L)'
;MKKGIITLLCAGMIVLSGCYGKYACFNKLLSWNGSLGNKWLNSIVHFAMWVIPVYGIATFVDFLVLNTVEFWTGSNPLAAGDSYYEKDAQGNTIAAVKNADGSMTAEITTAAGEKAVLTLQRDENVIRALDAEGNVVAQRELDK
;
A
#
# COMPACT_ATOMS: atom_id res chain seq x y z
N MET A 1 -13.04 -23.83 -30.07
CA MET A 1 -11.75 -23.51 -29.41
C MET A 1 -11.55 -22.02 -29.10
N LYS A 2 -11.82 -21.08 -30.03
CA LYS A 2 -11.62 -19.63 -29.78
C LYS A 2 -12.49 -19.04 -28.64
N LYS A 3 -13.73 -19.52 -28.48
CA LYS A 3 -14.69 -19.02 -27.47
C LYS A 3 -14.30 -19.40 -26.03
N GLY A 4 -13.73 -20.59 -25.81
CA GLY A 4 -13.29 -21.03 -24.48
C GLY A 4 -12.07 -20.27 -23.96
N ILE A 5 -11.17 -19.87 -24.87
CA ILE A 5 -10.01 -19.02 -24.54
C ILE A 5 -10.48 -17.63 -24.09
N ILE A 6 -11.48 -17.06 -24.78
CA ILE A 6 -12.06 -15.75 -24.42
C ILE A 6 -12.75 -15.82 -23.06
N THR A 7 -13.53 -16.87 -22.78
CA THR A 7 -14.18 -17.05 -21.47
C THR A 7 -13.16 -17.24 -20.34
N LEU A 8 -12.06 -17.97 -20.58
CA LEU A 8 -10.99 -18.17 -19.60
C LEU A 8 -10.19 -16.89 -19.34
N LEU A 9 -9.95 -16.07 -20.38
CA LEU A 9 -9.35 -14.74 -20.26
C LEU A 9 -10.26 -13.78 -19.48
N CYS A 10 -11.57 -13.76 -19.77
CA CYS A 10 -12.52 -12.93 -19.05
C CYS A 10 -12.69 -13.36 -17.58
N ALA A 11 -12.72 -14.66 -17.30
CA ALA A 11 -12.72 -15.17 -15.94
C ALA A 11 -11.44 -14.78 -15.20
N GLY A 12 -10.27 -14.90 -15.86
CA GLY A 12 -8.99 -14.43 -15.33
C GLY A 12 -8.98 -12.94 -15.02
N MET A 13 -9.56 -12.09 -15.88
CA MET A 13 -9.67 -10.64 -15.65
C MET A 13 -10.51 -10.30 -14.42
N ILE A 14 -11.55 -11.09 -14.09
CA ILE A 14 -12.36 -10.88 -12.88
C ILE A 14 -11.58 -11.25 -11.61
N VAL A 15 -10.71 -12.26 -11.64
CA VAL A 15 -9.81 -12.59 -10.51
C VAL A 15 -8.65 -11.58 -10.40
N LEU A 16 -8.20 -11.05 -11.54
CA LEU A 16 -7.19 -9.99 -11.62
C LEU A 16 -7.75 -8.59 -11.28
N SER A 17 -9.05 -8.42 -11.07
CA SER A 17 -9.60 -7.14 -10.56
C SER A 17 -9.03 -6.75 -9.19
N GLY A 18 -8.38 -7.69 -8.48
CA GLY A 18 -7.70 -7.46 -7.21
C GLY A 18 -6.20 -7.12 -7.31
N CYS A 19 -5.59 -7.09 -8.50
CA CYS A 19 -4.13 -6.87 -8.64
C CYS A 19 -3.71 -5.41 -8.87
N TYR A 20 -4.58 -4.44 -8.56
CA TYR A 20 -4.18 -3.05 -8.33
C TYR A 20 -3.50 -2.95 -6.96
N GLY A 21 -2.30 -3.53 -6.84
CA GLY A 21 -1.51 -3.42 -5.61
C GLY A 21 -0.68 -2.14 -5.59
N LYS A 22 -0.08 -1.83 -4.44
CA LYS A 22 0.57 -0.53 -4.19
C LYS A 22 1.87 -0.30 -4.98
N TYR A 23 2.37 -1.29 -5.73
CA TYR A 23 3.65 -1.24 -6.45
C TYR A 23 4.78 -0.69 -5.57
N ALA A 24 4.93 -1.29 -4.38
CA ALA A 24 5.79 -0.75 -3.33
C ALA A 24 7.27 -0.69 -3.73
N CYS A 25 7.77 -1.67 -4.49
CA CYS A 25 9.15 -1.69 -4.96
C CYS A 25 9.39 -0.55 -5.97
N PHE A 26 8.53 -0.44 -6.99
CA PHE A 26 8.61 0.60 -8.01
C PHE A 26 8.51 2.00 -7.40
N ASN A 27 7.54 2.23 -6.50
CA ASN A 27 7.36 3.54 -5.85
C ASN A 27 8.53 3.90 -4.92
N LYS A 28 9.11 2.93 -4.20
CA LYS A 28 10.36 3.17 -3.44
C LYS A 28 11.53 3.50 -4.35
N LEU A 29 11.69 2.80 -5.47
CA LEU A 29 12.75 3.07 -6.43
C LEU A 29 12.61 4.46 -7.07
N LEU A 30 11.38 4.84 -7.40
CA LEU A 30 11.04 6.14 -7.97
C LEU A 30 11.28 7.27 -6.96
N SER A 31 10.87 7.08 -5.70
CA SER A 31 11.13 8.03 -4.60
C SER A 31 12.63 8.22 -4.36
N TRP A 32 13.40 7.14 -4.36
CA TRP A 32 14.86 7.19 -4.27
C TRP A 32 15.48 7.96 -5.44
N ASN A 33 15.03 7.72 -6.68
CA ASN A 33 15.54 8.47 -7.83
C ASN A 33 15.19 9.98 -7.72
N GLY A 34 14.06 10.30 -7.10
CA GLY A 34 13.65 11.68 -6.81
C GLY A 34 14.51 12.38 -5.76
N SER A 35 15.11 11.65 -4.81
CA SER A 35 15.90 12.22 -3.71
C SER A 35 17.34 12.59 -4.07
N LEU A 36 17.80 12.27 -5.28
CA LEU A 36 19.16 12.56 -5.79
C LEU A 36 19.41 14.07 -6.08
N GLY A 37 18.45 14.93 -5.74
CA GLY A 37 18.62 16.38 -5.58
C GLY A 37 18.56 17.20 -6.86
N ASN A 38 19.24 16.81 -7.95
CA ASN A 38 19.28 17.60 -9.19
C ASN A 38 18.36 17.01 -10.27
N LYS A 39 17.42 17.80 -10.80
CA LYS A 39 16.49 17.39 -11.88
C LYS A 39 17.18 16.72 -13.07
N TRP A 40 18.37 17.17 -13.44
CA TRP A 40 19.11 16.63 -14.58
C TRP A 40 19.72 15.27 -14.26
N LEU A 41 20.23 15.11 -13.04
CA LEU A 41 20.75 13.83 -12.56
C LEU A 41 19.61 12.80 -12.41
N ASN A 42 18.48 13.22 -11.82
CA ASN A 42 17.29 12.37 -11.68
C ASN A 42 16.78 11.90 -13.06
N SER A 43 16.81 12.75 -14.09
CA SER A 43 16.42 12.38 -15.45
C SER A 43 17.42 11.43 -16.13
N ILE A 44 18.73 11.63 -15.97
CA ILE A 44 19.76 10.74 -16.52
C ILE A 44 19.66 9.36 -15.87
N VAL A 45 19.55 9.31 -14.54
CA VAL A 45 19.40 8.06 -13.78
C VAL A 45 18.07 7.38 -14.11
N HIS A 46 16.98 8.14 -14.27
CA HIS A 46 15.71 7.59 -14.73
C HIS A 46 15.86 6.92 -16.10
N PHE A 47 16.46 7.60 -17.08
CA PHE A 47 16.70 7.05 -18.41
C PHE A 47 17.60 5.81 -18.37
N ALA A 48 18.69 5.85 -17.59
CA ALA A 48 19.59 4.71 -17.41
C ALA A 48 18.88 3.49 -16.79
N MET A 49 17.95 3.70 -15.85
CA MET A 49 17.12 2.66 -15.22
C MET A 49 15.96 2.15 -16.09
N TRP A 50 15.70 2.78 -17.24
CA TRP A 50 14.86 2.23 -18.30
C TRP A 50 15.68 1.43 -19.32
N VAL A 51 16.90 1.86 -19.61
CA VAL A 51 17.84 1.15 -20.51
C VAL A 51 18.32 -0.16 -19.88
N ILE A 52 18.78 -0.10 -18.63
CA ILE A 52 18.96 -1.26 -17.77
C ILE A 52 17.59 -1.49 -17.15
N PRO A 53 16.88 -2.60 -17.39
CA PRO A 53 15.44 -2.74 -17.12
C PRO A 53 15.08 -2.87 -15.63
N VAL A 54 15.66 -2.03 -14.77
CA VAL A 54 15.49 -2.05 -13.31
C VAL A 54 14.04 -1.72 -12.95
N TYR A 55 13.44 -0.68 -13.56
CA TYR A 55 12.03 -0.36 -13.34
C TYR A 55 11.11 -1.46 -13.87
N GLY A 56 11.45 -2.09 -15.00
CA GLY A 56 10.68 -3.21 -15.55
C GLY A 56 10.66 -4.42 -14.63
N ILE A 57 11.83 -4.78 -14.08
CA ILE A 57 11.95 -5.88 -13.12
C ILE A 57 11.23 -5.54 -11.81
N ALA A 58 11.37 -4.32 -11.30
CA ALA A 58 10.69 -3.89 -10.07
C ALA A 58 9.16 -4.00 -10.21
N THR A 59 8.60 -3.49 -11.31
CA THR A 59 7.15 -3.58 -11.59
C THR A 59 6.69 -5.02 -11.76
N PHE A 60 7.52 -5.89 -12.36
CA PHE A 60 7.20 -7.31 -12.51
C PHE A 60 7.21 -8.07 -11.18
N VAL A 61 8.17 -7.78 -10.32
CA VAL A 61 8.25 -8.34 -8.96
C VAL A 61 7.10 -7.84 -8.10
N ASP A 62 6.76 -6.55 -8.20
CA ASP A 62 5.57 -5.98 -7.55
C ASP A 62 4.31 -6.71 -7.98
N PHE A 63 4.10 -6.87 -9.29
CA PHE A 63 2.90 -7.50 -9.82
C PHE A 63 2.78 -8.99 -9.43
N LEU A 64 3.87 -9.76 -9.55
CA LEU A 64 3.82 -11.20 -9.33
C LEU A 64 3.95 -11.62 -7.88
N VAL A 65 4.82 -10.96 -7.13
CA VAL A 65 5.19 -11.41 -5.78
C VAL A 65 4.53 -10.54 -4.75
N LEU A 66 4.75 -9.23 -4.81
CA LEU A 66 4.39 -8.35 -3.69
C LEU A 66 2.90 -8.06 -3.64
N ASN A 67 2.26 -7.78 -4.77
CA ASN A 67 0.82 -7.62 -4.88
C ASN A 67 0.10 -8.95 -4.58
N THR A 68 0.68 -10.09 -4.96
CA THR A 68 0.12 -11.42 -4.62
C THR A 68 0.25 -11.71 -3.13
N VAL A 69 1.40 -11.43 -2.51
CA VAL A 69 1.59 -11.61 -1.06
C VAL A 69 0.71 -10.64 -0.27
N GLU A 70 0.62 -9.38 -0.66
CA GLU A 70 -0.27 -8.38 -0.04
C GLU A 70 -1.74 -8.80 -0.16
N PHE A 71 -2.15 -9.41 -1.27
CA PHE A 71 -3.50 -9.94 -1.44
C PHE A 71 -3.82 -11.09 -0.46
N TRP A 72 -2.90 -12.04 -0.26
CA TRP A 72 -3.13 -13.19 0.62
C TRP A 72 -2.88 -12.91 2.10
N THR A 73 -1.95 -12.01 2.41
CA THR A 73 -1.51 -11.72 3.78
C THR A 73 -2.05 -10.40 4.31
N GLY A 74 -2.69 -9.58 3.47
CA GLY A 74 -3.17 -8.24 3.85
C GLY A 74 -2.04 -7.24 4.18
N SER A 75 -0.77 -7.62 3.99
CA SER A 75 0.37 -6.81 4.37
C SER A 75 1.45 -6.81 3.29
N ASN A 76 2.00 -5.64 3.02
CA ASN A 76 3.05 -5.51 2.03
C ASN A 76 4.42 -5.87 2.67
N PRO A 77 5.11 -6.92 2.20
CA PRO A 77 6.38 -7.35 2.80
C PRO A 77 7.54 -6.36 2.56
N LEU A 78 7.40 -5.43 1.60
CA LEU A 78 8.34 -4.30 1.41
C LEU A 78 7.99 -3.05 2.21
N ALA A 79 6.83 -3.02 2.88
CA ALA A 79 6.46 -1.96 3.81
C ALA A 79 7.07 -2.16 5.21
N ALA A 80 8.13 -2.96 5.31
CA ALA A 80 8.92 -3.14 6.52
C ALA A 80 9.28 -1.77 7.13
N GLY A 81 8.65 -1.47 8.26
CA GLY A 81 8.83 -0.24 9.05
C GLY A 81 7.59 0.66 9.15
N ASP A 82 6.68 0.61 8.17
CA ASP A 82 5.54 1.54 8.10
C ASP A 82 4.18 0.83 8.07
N SER A 83 4.12 -0.49 8.04
CA SER A 83 2.85 -1.23 8.15
C SER A 83 2.89 -2.33 9.20
N TYR A 84 1.77 -2.49 9.90
CA TYR A 84 1.51 -3.55 10.86
C TYR A 84 0.36 -4.41 10.36
N TYR A 85 0.48 -5.73 10.46
CA TYR A 85 -0.63 -6.63 10.22
C TYR A 85 -0.60 -7.79 11.21
N GLU A 86 -1.76 -8.06 11.79
CA GLU A 86 -1.97 -9.19 12.68
C GLU A 86 -3.33 -9.81 12.42
N LYS A 87 -3.38 -11.14 12.48
CA LYS A 87 -4.62 -11.91 12.43
C LYS A 87 -4.70 -12.77 13.68
N ASP A 88 -5.79 -12.64 14.42
CA ASP A 88 -6.02 -13.45 15.61
C ASP A 88 -6.53 -14.86 15.27
N ALA A 89 -6.58 -15.72 16.28
CA ALA A 89 -7.07 -17.10 16.14
C ALA A 89 -8.58 -17.17 15.83
N GLN A 90 -9.32 -16.09 16.10
CA GLN A 90 -10.76 -15.96 15.88
C GLN A 90 -11.07 -15.46 14.45
N GLY A 91 -10.07 -15.06 13.68
CA GLY A 91 -10.18 -14.58 12.31
C GLY A 91 -10.33 -13.07 12.15
N ASN A 92 -10.25 -12.29 13.24
CA ASN A 92 -10.19 -10.84 13.17
C ASN A 92 -8.80 -10.40 12.70
N THR A 93 -8.74 -9.34 11.90
CA THR A 93 -7.49 -8.81 11.36
C THR A 93 -7.36 -7.33 11.69
N ILE A 94 -6.15 -6.92 12.03
CA ILE A 94 -5.78 -5.51 12.19
C ILE A 94 -4.69 -5.22 11.16
N ALA A 95 -4.93 -4.23 10.31
CA ALA A 95 -3.96 -3.73 9.34
C ALA A 95 -3.73 -2.24 9.61
N ALA A 96 -2.55 -1.84 10.05
CA ALA A 96 -2.19 -0.43 10.21
C ALA A 96 -1.10 -0.03 9.22
N VAL A 97 -1.18 1.19 8.70
CA VAL A 97 -0.22 1.77 7.75
C VAL A 97 0.08 3.20 8.17
N LYS A 98 1.36 3.52 8.29
CA LYS A 98 1.86 4.87 8.44
C LYS A 98 1.88 5.53 7.06
N ASN A 99 1.18 6.64 6.95
CA ASN A 99 1.05 7.42 5.74
C ASN A 99 2.24 8.38 5.59
N ALA A 100 2.48 8.83 4.36
CA ALA A 100 3.58 9.75 4.04
C ALA A 100 3.47 11.12 4.74
N ASP A 101 2.27 11.50 5.18
CA ASP A 101 2.00 12.71 5.97
C ASP A 101 2.33 12.55 7.48
N GLY A 102 2.80 11.37 7.89
CA GLY A 102 3.10 11.05 9.29
C GLY A 102 1.89 10.56 10.10
N SER A 103 0.69 10.52 9.50
CA SER A 103 -0.49 9.90 10.10
C SER A 103 -0.42 8.38 10.06
N MET A 104 -1.27 7.70 10.83
CA MET A 104 -1.37 6.23 10.84
C MET A 104 -2.83 5.82 10.64
N THR A 105 -3.13 5.13 9.54
CA THR A 105 -4.45 4.55 9.28
C THR A 105 -4.47 3.09 9.71
N ALA A 106 -5.41 2.72 10.57
CA ALA A 106 -5.68 1.35 11.00
C ALA A 106 -7.05 0.90 10.48
N GLU A 107 -7.07 -0.21 9.76
CA GLU A 107 -8.27 -0.95 9.36
C GLU A 107 -8.38 -2.21 10.23
N ILE A 108 -9.48 -2.31 10.96
CA ILE A 108 -9.83 -3.46 11.77
C ILE A 108 -10.96 -4.17 11.03
N THR A 109 -10.76 -5.43 10.67
CA THR A 109 -11.79 -6.28 10.07
C THR A 109 -12.12 -7.41 11.04
N THR A 110 -13.37 -7.54 11.43
CA THR A 110 -13.81 -8.66 12.28
C THR A 110 -13.97 -9.93 11.44
N ALA A 111 -13.98 -11.09 12.09
CA ALA A 111 -14.26 -12.37 11.44
C ALA A 111 -15.66 -12.42 10.78
N ALA A 112 -16.59 -11.55 11.20
CA ALA A 112 -17.90 -11.37 10.60
C ALA A 112 -17.87 -10.49 9.32
N GLY A 113 -16.71 -9.92 8.97
CA GLY A 113 -16.54 -9.05 7.81
C GLY A 113 -16.86 -7.58 8.06
N GLU A 114 -17.13 -7.17 9.31
CA GLU A 114 -17.31 -5.76 9.63
C GLU A 114 -15.96 -5.04 9.62
N LYS A 115 -15.91 -3.91 8.92
CA LYS A 115 -14.71 -3.10 8.75
C LYS A 115 -14.86 -1.79 9.51
N ALA A 116 -13.87 -1.50 10.35
CA ALA A 116 -13.72 -0.20 10.99
C ALA A 116 -12.39 0.41 10.55
N VAL A 117 -12.43 1.60 9.97
CA VAL A 117 -11.23 2.35 9.56
C VAL A 117 -11.09 3.56 10.45
N LEU A 118 -9.90 3.73 11.02
CA LEU A 118 -9.52 4.86 11.87
C LEU A 118 -8.19 5.41 11.40
N THR A 119 -8.10 6.73 11.24
CA THR A 119 -6.85 7.44 10.93
C THR A 119 -6.42 8.27 12.12
N LEU A 120 -5.22 8.04 12.63
CA LEU A 120 -4.61 8.80 13.70
C LEU A 120 -3.68 9.85 13.09
N GLN A 121 -4.01 11.12 13.26
CA GLN A 121 -3.16 12.25 12.90
C GLN A 121 -2.57 12.87 14.17
N ARG A 122 -1.25 13.10 14.14
CA ARG A 122 -0.55 13.86 15.17
C ARG A 122 -0.08 15.17 14.57
N ASP A 123 -0.56 16.26 15.13
CA ASP A 123 -0.10 17.63 14.89
C ASP A 123 0.80 18.09 16.06
N GLU A 124 1.33 19.31 16.00
CA GLU A 124 2.29 19.83 16.99
C GLU A 124 1.81 19.69 18.44
N ASN A 125 0.52 20.00 18.69
CA ASN A 125 -0.07 19.96 20.04
C ASN A 125 -1.36 19.13 20.13
N VAL A 126 -1.79 18.47 19.05
CA VAL A 126 -3.08 17.77 19.01
C VAL A 126 -2.94 16.39 18.39
N ILE A 127 -3.53 15.39 19.03
CA ILE A 127 -3.74 14.06 18.45
C ILE A 127 -5.22 13.97 18.05
N ARG A 128 -5.49 13.66 16.78
CA ARG A 128 -6.84 13.49 16.23
C ARG A 128 -7.02 12.07 15.72
N ALA A 129 -8.14 11.46 16.02
CA ALA A 129 -8.63 10.25 15.38
C ALA A 129 -9.73 10.65 14.39
N LEU A 130 -9.60 10.23 13.15
CA LEU A 130 -10.55 10.44 12.07
C LEU A 130 -11.19 9.11 11.67
N ASP A 131 -12.47 9.15 11.27
CA ASP A 131 -13.17 7.99 10.69
C ASP A 131 -12.81 7.78 9.20
N ALA A 132 -13.48 6.81 8.57
CA ALA A 132 -13.33 6.49 7.16
C ALA A 132 -13.70 7.65 6.22
N GLU A 133 -14.57 8.56 6.66
CA GLU A 133 -15.00 9.74 5.89
C GLU A 133 -14.12 10.98 6.17
N GLY A 134 -13.16 10.87 7.08
CA GLY A 134 -12.28 11.98 7.47
C GLY A 134 -12.90 12.93 8.50
N ASN A 135 -13.98 12.54 9.18
CA ASN A 135 -14.52 13.32 10.29
C ASN A 135 -13.74 13.02 11.56
N VAL A 136 -13.53 14.04 12.40
CA VAL A 136 -12.86 13.89 13.69
C VAL A 136 -13.80 13.18 14.67
N VAL A 137 -13.47 11.93 15.01
CA VAL A 137 -14.21 11.14 16.00
C VAL A 137 -13.69 11.33 17.41
N ALA A 138 -12.40 11.65 17.57
CA ALA A 138 -11.82 12.01 18.86
C ALA A 138 -10.63 12.96 18.65
N GLN A 139 -10.44 13.90 19.57
CA GLN A 139 -9.25 14.73 19.62
C GLN A 139 -8.78 14.91 21.06
N ARG A 140 -7.46 14.97 21.24
CA ARG A 140 -6.82 15.27 22.52
C ARG A 140 -5.72 16.30 22.31
N GLU A 141 -5.78 17.38 23.07
CA GLU A 141 -4.68 18.34 23.16
C GLU A 141 -3.62 17.80 24.12
N LEU A 142 -2.35 17.93 23.71
CA LEU A 142 -1.20 17.63 24.55
C LEU A 142 -0.83 18.93 25.26
N ASP A 143 -1.21 19.05 26.53
CA ASP A 143 -0.68 20.10 27.39
C ASP A 143 0.84 19.93 27.50
N LYS A 144 1.57 21.03 27.31
CA LYS A 144 3.05 21.09 27.32
C LYS A 144 3.65 20.67 28.66
#